data_AF-A0A1R0H557-F1
#
_entry.id   AF-A0A1R0H557-F1
#
_cell.length_a   1.000
_cell.length_b   1.000
_cell.length_c   1.000
_cell.angle_alpha   90.00
_cell.angle_beta   90.00
_cell.angle_gamma   90.00
#
_symmetry.space_group_name_H-M   'P 1'
#
loop_
_entity.id
_entity.type
_entity.pdbx_description
1 polymer ?
#
loop_
_entity_poly.entity_id
_entity_poly.type
_entity_poly.pdbx_seq_one_letter_code
_entity_poly.pdbx_strand_id
1 'polypeptide(L)'
;MELSKPHNLELSSEISNSKGTEREDDRSLYYSYMFQTSRDFISQAELESAEYYESKDDELQNEESASIEQLNSRIRSLILSSISILESLCAPNIPDQIEALARWELARVYKDWFGEFEEQERNIQRSILLSPKGPDYTYSNLKMELSLIDLYIKNDRYSLAENRLGVIMKEAKS
;
A
#
# COMPACT_ATOMS: atom_id res chain seq x y z
N MET A 1 -30.61 -3.87 9.95
CA MET A 1 -29.29 -4.18 9.36
C MET A 1 -28.44 -2.96 9.58
N GLU A 2 -27.54 -3.02 10.56
CA GLU A 2 -26.64 -1.92 10.89
C GLU A 2 -25.44 -1.95 9.94
N LEU A 3 -25.26 -0.87 9.18
CA LEU A 3 -24.09 -0.66 8.34
C LEU A 3 -22.91 -0.30 9.24
N SER A 4 -21.92 -1.20 9.32
CA SER A 4 -20.66 -0.94 10.02
C SER A 4 -19.91 0.19 9.31
N LYS A 5 -19.65 1.28 10.05
CA LYS A 5 -18.81 2.41 9.60
C LYS A 5 -17.36 1.94 9.36
N PRO A 6 -16.63 2.55 8.42
CA PRO A 6 -15.21 2.27 8.26
C PRO A 6 -14.45 2.68 9.53
N HIS A 7 -13.57 1.79 9.98
CA HIS A 7 -12.63 2.06 11.06
C HIS A 7 -11.68 3.18 10.66
N ASN A 8 -11.82 4.34 11.33
CA ASN A 8 -10.75 5.32 11.46
C ASN A 8 -9.53 4.63 12.09
N LEU A 9 -8.47 4.42 11.31
CA LEU A 9 -7.14 4.18 11.85
C LEU A 9 -6.63 5.55 12.32
N GLU A 10 -6.75 5.80 13.63
CA GLU A 10 -6.03 6.88 14.31
C GLU A 10 -4.52 6.68 14.13
N LEU A 11 -3.96 7.29 13.08
CA LEU A 11 -2.53 7.56 12.97
C LEU A 11 -2.26 8.92 13.61
N SER A 12 -2.36 8.97 14.93
CA SER A 12 -1.92 10.14 15.69
C SER A 12 -1.34 9.74 17.04
N SER A 13 -0.13 10.26 17.28
CA SER A 13 0.61 10.32 18.54
C SER A 13 1.61 9.20 18.83
N GLU A 14 2.76 9.23 18.15
CA GLU A 14 4.03 8.79 18.74
C GLU A 14 5.25 9.35 17.98
N ILE A 15 5.31 10.67 17.81
CA ILE A 15 6.59 11.37 17.57
C ILE A 15 6.62 12.60 18.46
N SER A 16 7.03 12.38 19.71
CA SER A 16 7.45 13.48 20.58
C SER A 16 8.59 12.99 21.44
N ASN A 17 9.80 13.21 20.92
CA ASN A 17 10.92 13.80 21.65
C ASN A 17 12.22 13.71 20.83
N SER A 18 12.55 14.77 20.11
CA SER A 18 13.91 15.30 20.07
C SER A 18 13.87 16.70 19.46
N LYS A 19 14.72 17.61 19.94
CA LYS A 19 14.91 18.93 19.34
C LYS A 19 15.41 18.75 17.90
N GLY A 20 14.49 18.67 16.94
CA GLY A 20 14.79 18.67 15.51
C GLY A 20 15.28 20.04 15.09
N THR A 21 16.33 20.08 14.29
CA THR A 21 16.69 21.27 13.53
C THR A 21 15.60 21.52 12.48
N GLU A 22 15.27 22.78 12.16
CA GLU A 22 14.19 23.17 11.21
C GLU A 22 14.16 22.33 9.90
N ARG A 23 15.33 21.83 9.43
CA ARG A 23 15.47 20.96 8.25
C ARG A 23 14.89 19.54 8.39
N GLU A 24 14.82 18.99 9.59
CA GLU A 24 14.22 17.65 9.82
C GLU A 24 12.70 17.74 9.77
N ASP A 25 12.14 18.84 10.29
CA ASP A 25 10.70 19.11 10.26
C ASP A 25 10.21 19.30 8.82
N ASP A 26 10.97 20.02 7.98
CA ASP A 26 10.66 20.22 6.55
C ASP A 26 10.64 18.90 5.77
N ARG A 27 11.57 17.98 6.04
CA ARG A 27 11.63 16.67 5.37
C ARG A 27 10.49 15.76 5.80
N SER A 28 10.19 15.73 7.10
CA SER A 28 9.07 14.95 7.63
C SER A 28 7.74 15.41 7.03
N LEU A 29 7.55 16.72 6.92
CA LEU A 29 6.38 17.32 6.30
C LEU A 29 6.28 16.94 4.81
N TYR A 30 7.41 17.01 4.08
CA TYR A 30 7.47 16.61 2.68
C TYR A 30 7.04 15.15 2.46
N TYR A 31 7.61 14.20 3.21
CA TYR A 31 7.23 12.79 3.05
C TYR A 31 5.77 12.53 3.40
N SER A 32 5.28 13.17 4.47
CA SER A 32 3.87 13.08 4.87
C SER A 32 2.95 13.59 3.76
N TYR A 33 3.29 14.71 3.14
CA TYR A 33 2.55 15.27 2.00
C TYR A 33 2.56 14.33 0.78
N MET A 34 3.69 13.71 0.47
CA MET A 34 3.79 12.75 -0.64
C MET A 34 2.90 11.53 -0.41
N PHE A 35 2.93 10.94 0.78
CA PHE A 35 2.04 9.82 1.12
C PHE A 35 0.57 10.22 1.07
N GLN A 36 0.21 11.40 1.60
CA GLN A 36 -1.15 11.89 1.54
C GLN A 36 -1.62 12.07 0.09
N THR A 37 -0.80 12.69 -0.75
CA THR A 37 -1.13 12.92 -2.17
C THR A 37 -1.32 11.59 -2.92
N SER A 38 -0.49 10.58 -2.66
CA SER A 38 -0.67 9.23 -3.23
C SER A 38 -1.99 8.58 -2.78
N ARG A 39 -2.38 8.75 -1.52
CA ARG A 39 -3.65 8.23 -0.98
C ARG A 39 -4.87 8.98 -1.50
N ASP A 40 -4.75 10.29 -1.74
CA ASP A 40 -5.81 11.10 -2.34
C ASP A 40 -6.12 10.62 -3.76
N PHE A 41 -5.10 10.28 -4.55
CA PHE A 41 -5.30 9.68 -5.87
C PHE A 41 -6.01 8.32 -5.81
N ILE A 42 -5.65 7.45 -4.86
CA ILE A 42 -6.32 6.16 -4.68
C ILE A 42 -7.78 6.38 -4.26
N SER A 43 -8.03 7.27 -3.30
CA SER A 43 -9.37 7.57 -2.80
C SER A 43 -10.27 8.13 -3.91
N GLN A 44 -9.73 9.02 -4.76
CA GLN A 44 -10.45 9.52 -5.92
C GLN A 44 -10.77 8.41 -6.93
N ALA A 45 -9.84 7.48 -7.16
CA ALA A 45 -10.06 6.34 -8.05
C ALA A 45 -11.13 5.37 -7.51
N GLU A 46 -11.16 5.15 -6.19
CA GLU A 46 -12.19 4.35 -5.52
C GLU A 46 -13.57 5.00 -5.63
N LEU A 47 -13.66 6.32 -5.43
CA LEU A 47 -14.91 7.08 -5.60
C LEU A 47 -15.43 7.00 -7.04
N GLU A 48 -14.57 7.26 -8.03
CA GLU A 48 -14.94 7.16 -9.45
C GLU A 48 -15.34 5.72 -9.84
N SER A 49 -14.71 4.71 -9.24
CA SER A 49 -15.11 3.32 -9.44
C SER A 49 -16.47 2.99 -8.79
N ALA A 50 -16.79 3.56 -7.64
CA ALA A 50 -18.03 3.28 -6.91
C ALA A 50 -19.24 3.93 -7.61
N GLU A 51 -19.12 5.19 -8.02
CA GLU A 51 -20.16 5.93 -8.76
C GLU A 51 -20.58 5.18 -10.04
N TYR A 52 -19.65 4.45 -10.65
CA TYR A 52 -19.93 3.60 -11.82
C TYR A 52 -20.79 2.38 -11.51
N TYR A 53 -20.52 1.69 -10.41
CA TYR A 53 -21.31 0.51 -10.04
C TYR A 53 -22.71 0.91 -9.59
N GLU A 54 -22.86 2.06 -8.92
CA GLU A 54 -24.17 2.59 -8.51
C GLU A 54 -25.02 3.04 -9.71
N SER A 55 -24.42 3.69 -10.72
CA SER A 55 -25.14 4.14 -11.93
C SER A 55 -25.60 3.00 -12.85
N LYS A 56 -24.95 1.83 -12.77
CA LYS A 56 -25.33 0.64 -13.56
C LYS A 56 -26.58 -0.07 -13.07
N ASP A 57 -26.99 0.13 -11.83
CA ASP A 57 -28.22 -0.46 -11.29
C ASP A 57 -29.48 0.32 -11.73
N ASP A 58 -29.32 1.56 -12.21
CA ASP A 58 -30.45 2.48 -12.48
C ASP A 58 -30.82 2.65 -13.98
N GLU A 59 -29.96 2.36 -14.98
CA GLU A 59 -30.31 2.60 -16.40
C GLU A 59 -29.93 1.47 -17.40
N LEU A 60 -30.93 1.06 -18.18
CA LEU A 60 -30.84 0.15 -19.32
C LEU A 60 -30.27 0.86 -20.55
N GLN A 61 -29.03 0.51 -20.89
CA GLN A 61 -28.38 0.43 -22.23
C GLN A 61 -28.91 1.33 -23.35
N ASN A 62 -28.06 2.26 -23.82
CA ASN A 62 -27.46 2.26 -25.17
C ASN A 62 -26.87 3.64 -25.55
N GLU A 63 -25.76 4.04 -24.91
CA GLU A 63 -24.82 5.06 -25.45
C GLU A 63 -23.42 5.01 -24.76
N GLU A 64 -23.16 4.01 -23.91
CA GLU A 64 -22.23 4.14 -22.78
C GLU A 64 -20.77 3.72 -23.01
N SER A 65 -20.42 3.11 -24.16
CA SER A 65 -19.07 2.51 -24.31
C SER A 65 -17.94 3.55 -24.27
N ALA A 66 -18.14 4.74 -24.86
CA ALA A 66 -17.15 5.82 -24.83
C ALA A 66 -17.01 6.46 -23.43
N SER A 67 -18.11 6.52 -22.66
CA SER A 67 -18.11 7.03 -21.29
C SER A 67 -17.36 6.09 -20.33
N ILE A 68 -17.57 4.77 -20.49
CA ILE A 68 -16.90 3.73 -19.71
C ILE A 68 -15.39 3.72 -19.98
N GLU A 69 -14.99 3.82 -21.24
CA GLU A 69 -13.57 3.84 -21.61
C GLU A 69 -12.87 5.10 -21.06
N GLN A 70 -13.54 6.25 -21.09
CA GLN A 70 -13.04 7.49 -20.49
C GLN A 70 -12.91 7.38 -18.98
N LEU A 71 -13.90 6.81 -18.29
CA LEU A 71 -13.86 6.58 -16.84
C LEU A 71 -12.71 5.64 -16.46
N ASN A 72 -12.61 4.48 -17.13
CA ASN A 72 -11.54 3.52 -16.88
C ASN A 72 -10.15 4.14 -17.12
N SER A 73 -10.03 4.99 -18.14
CA SER A 73 -8.80 5.74 -18.43
C SER A 73 -8.45 6.72 -17.30
N ARG A 74 -9.44 7.44 -16.75
CA ARG A 74 -9.24 8.34 -15.61
C ARG A 74 -8.84 7.61 -14.34
N ILE A 75 -9.58 6.56 -13.97
CA ILE A 75 -9.26 5.70 -12.82
C ILE A 75 -7.83 5.19 -12.95
N ARG A 76 -7.46 4.65 -14.11
CA ARG A 76 -6.10 4.18 -14.38
C ARG A 76 -5.06 5.29 -14.22
N SER A 77 -5.34 6.49 -14.72
CA SER A 77 -4.44 7.65 -14.59
C SER A 77 -4.19 8.04 -13.13
N LEU A 78 -5.24 8.03 -12.30
CA LEU A 78 -5.13 8.31 -10.85
C LEU A 78 -4.24 7.26 -10.16
N ILE A 79 -4.45 5.98 -10.44
CA ILE A 79 -3.63 4.91 -9.87
C ILE A 79 -2.17 4.99 -10.32
N LEU A 80 -1.91 5.25 -11.60
CA LEU A 80 -0.55 5.45 -12.10
C LEU A 80 0.14 6.67 -11.49
N SER A 81 -0.62 7.74 -11.19
CA SER A 81 -0.11 8.91 -10.49
C SER A 81 0.27 8.58 -9.05
N SER A 82 -0.55 7.77 -8.36
CA SER A 82 -0.23 7.26 -7.02
C SER A 82 1.05 6.41 -7.01
N ILE A 83 1.17 5.47 -7.96
CA ILE A 83 2.38 4.64 -8.12
C ILE A 83 3.61 5.53 -8.35
N SER A 84 3.53 6.52 -9.24
CA SER A 84 4.65 7.41 -9.55
C SER A 84 5.18 8.16 -8.32
N ILE A 85 4.27 8.63 -7.45
CA ILE A 85 4.67 9.27 -6.18
C ILE A 85 5.37 8.26 -5.28
N LEU A 86 4.79 7.07 -5.08
CA LEU A 86 5.36 6.07 -4.19
C LEU A 86 6.72 5.56 -4.70
N GLU A 87 6.90 5.42 -6.01
CA GLU A 87 8.19 5.08 -6.63
C GLU A 87 9.25 6.17 -6.39
N SER A 88 8.86 7.45 -6.39
CA SER A 88 9.78 8.55 -6.05
C SER A 88 10.27 8.46 -4.60
N LEU A 89 9.44 7.93 -3.69
CA LEU A 89 9.81 7.63 -2.30
C LEU A 89 10.64 6.33 -2.15
N CYS A 90 10.96 5.67 -3.26
CA CYS A 90 11.86 4.52 -3.31
C CYS A 90 13.21 4.84 -3.96
N ALA A 91 13.48 6.12 -4.24
CA ALA A 91 14.72 6.58 -4.86
C ALA A 91 15.92 6.49 -3.89
N PRO A 92 17.16 6.48 -4.40
CA PRO A 92 18.35 6.54 -3.56
C PRO A 92 18.33 7.76 -2.62
N ASN A 93 18.85 7.58 -1.39
CA ASN A 93 18.93 8.59 -0.33
C ASN A 93 17.60 8.92 0.38
N ILE A 94 16.51 8.21 0.09
CA ILE A 94 15.34 8.22 0.96
C ILE A 94 15.65 7.43 2.24
N PRO A 95 15.24 7.89 3.43
CA PRO A 95 15.42 7.13 4.66
C PRO A 95 14.76 5.74 4.56
N ASP A 96 15.44 4.70 5.03
CA ASP A 96 14.99 3.30 4.91
C ASP A 96 13.56 3.08 5.43
N GLN A 97 13.15 3.75 6.50
CA GLN A 97 11.80 3.66 7.05
C GLN A 97 10.73 4.23 6.10
N ILE A 98 11.07 5.31 5.39
CA ILE A 98 10.18 5.92 4.39
C ILE A 98 10.12 5.04 3.14
N GLU A 99 11.25 4.54 2.66
CA GLU A 99 11.26 3.57 1.55
C GLU A 99 10.47 2.31 1.92
N ALA A 100 10.67 1.75 3.13
CA ALA A 100 9.95 0.57 3.59
C ALA A 100 8.42 0.78 3.55
N LEU A 101 7.95 1.93 4.03
CA LEU A 101 6.52 2.28 3.99
C LEU A 101 6.02 2.47 2.56
N ALA A 102 6.78 3.16 1.70
CA ALA A 102 6.41 3.36 0.29
C ALA A 102 6.32 2.03 -0.47
N ARG A 103 7.27 1.11 -0.24
CA ARG A 103 7.25 -0.25 -0.78
C ARG A 103 6.03 -1.03 -0.30
N TRP A 104 5.68 -0.91 0.97
CA TRP A 104 4.48 -1.56 1.51
C TRP A 104 3.20 -1.04 0.86
N GLU A 105 3.08 0.27 0.68
CA GLU A 105 1.94 0.91 0.00
C GLU A 105 1.88 0.51 -1.49
N LEU A 106 3.01 0.46 -2.19
CA LEU A 106 3.09 -0.02 -3.58
C LEU A 106 2.56 -1.45 -3.70
N ALA A 107 2.98 -2.35 -2.81
CA ALA A 107 2.48 -3.72 -2.81
C ALA A 107 0.95 -3.79 -2.67
N ARG A 108 0.37 -2.94 -1.82
CA ARG A 108 -1.10 -2.83 -1.70
C ARG A 108 -1.74 -2.34 -2.99
N VAL A 109 -1.20 -1.29 -3.61
CA VAL A 109 -1.73 -0.76 -4.88
C VAL A 109 -1.68 -1.81 -5.99
N TYR A 110 -0.57 -2.52 -6.14
CA TYR A 110 -0.46 -3.59 -7.14
C TYR A 110 -1.43 -4.74 -6.88
N LYS A 111 -1.64 -5.11 -5.62
CA LYS A 111 -2.63 -6.12 -5.24
C LYS A 111 -4.05 -5.73 -5.64
N ASP A 112 -4.45 -4.50 -5.29
CA ASP A 112 -5.85 -4.08 -5.39
C ASP A 112 -6.24 -3.68 -6.82
N TRP A 113 -5.28 -3.20 -7.63
CA TRP A 113 -5.56 -2.62 -8.95
C TRP A 113 -5.01 -3.39 -10.16
N PHE A 114 -3.98 -4.24 -9.98
CA PHE A 114 -3.30 -4.90 -11.11
C PHE A 114 -3.22 -6.42 -10.97
N GLY A 115 -3.15 -6.95 -9.74
CA GLY A 115 -2.96 -8.38 -9.49
C GLY A 115 -1.58 -8.90 -9.90
N GLU A 116 -0.60 -8.03 -10.12
CA GLU A 116 0.75 -8.41 -10.58
C GLU A 116 1.55 -9.06 -9.44
N PHE A 117 1.83 -10.36 -9.54
CA PHE A 117 2.51 -11.13 -8.49
C PHE A 117 3.92 -10.62 -8.24
N GLU A 118 4.72 -10.44 -9.30
CA GLU A 118 6.13 -10.07 -9.22
C GLU A 118 6.33 -8.69 -8.59
N GLU A 119 5.44 -7.75 -8.90
CA GLU A 119 5.45 -6.41 -8.33
C GLU A 119 5.08 -6.42 -6.85
N GLN A 120 4.06 -7.19 -6.46
CA GLN A 120 3.69 -7.36 -5.06
C GLN A 120 4.82 -8.02 -4.28
N GLU A 121 5.36 -9.14 -4.77
CA GLU A 121 6.43 -9.89 -4.11
C GLU A 121 7.66 -9.00 -3.87
N ARG A 122 8.14 -8.34 -4.93
CA ARG A 122 9.33 -7.50 -4.87
C ARG A 122 9.18 -6.38 -3.84
N ASN A 123 8.04 -5.72 -3.84
CA ASN A 123 7.80 -4.60 -2.94
C ASN A 123 7.62 -5.06 -1.48
N ILE A 124 6.93 -6.18 -1.22
CA ILE A 124 6.82 -6.73 0.14
C ILE A 124 8.20 -7.18 0.66
N GLN A 125 8.96 -7.93 -0.14
CA GLN A 125 10.30 -8.39 0.26
C GLN A 125 11.22 -7.21 0.58
N ARG A 126 11.20 -6.15 -0.24
CA ARG A 126 12.00 -4.94 -0.02
C ARG A 126 11.57 -4.21 1.25
N SER A 127 10.27 -4.10 1.51
CA SER A 127 9.74 -3.48 2.73
C SER A 127 10.19 -4.23 3.99
N ILE A 128 10.14 -5.57 3.99
CA ILE A 128 10.61 -6.41 5.10
C ILE A 128 12.11 -6.22 5.37
N LEU A 129 12.92 -6.10 4.31
CA LEU A 129 14.37 -5.94 4.43
C LEU A 129 14.75 -4.62 5.08
N LEU A 130 14.05 -3.54 4.72
CA LEU A 130 14.33 -2.17 5.18
C LEU A 130 13.69 -1.84 6.53
N SER A 131 12.70 -2.65 6.95
CA SER A 131 11.98 -2.36 8.17
C SER A 131 12.84 -2.54 9.43
N PRO A 132 12.73 -1.64 10.41
CA PRO A 132 13.51 -1.73 11.64
C PRO A 132 13.30 -3.07 12.36
N LYS A 133 14.36 -3.56 13.00
CA LYS A 133 14.30 -4.75 13.87
C LYS A 133 14.19 -4.29 15.32
N GLY A 134 13.31 -4.95 16.07
CA GLY A 134 13.08 -4.65 17.48
C GLY A 134 11.69 -5.06 17.95
N PRO A 135 11.45 -5.09 19.27
CA PRO A 135 10.17 -5.47 19.84
C PRO A 135 9.02 -4.60 19.32
N ASP A 136 9.25 -3.29 19.22
CA ASP A 136 8.24 -2.30 18.79
C ASP A 136 7.80 -2.49 17.34
N TYR A 137 8.62 -3.13 16.51
CA TYR A 137 8.37 -3.37 15.08
C TYR A 137 8.02 -4.83 14.79
N THR A 138 7.94 -5.68 15.81
CA THR A 138 7.70 -7.12 15.63
C THR A 138 6.36 -7.39 14.97
N TYR A 139 5.31 -6.65 15.38
CA TYR A 139 3.97 -6.83 14.83
C TYR A 139 3.86 -6.41 13.35
N SER A 140 4.39 -5.23 13.01
CA SER A 140 4.37 -4.73 11.61
C SER A 140 5.20 -5.64 10.71
N ASN A 141 6.38 -6.07 11.16
CA ASN A 141 7.21 -7.03 10.43
C ASN A 141 6.47 -8.35 10.20
N LEU A 142 5.88 -8.93 11.24
CA LEU A 142 5.10 -10.16 11.12
C LEU A 142 3.92 -10.01 10.14
N LYS A 143 3.23 -8.87 10.14
CA LYS A 143 2.13 -8.61 9.21
C LYS A 143 2.61 -8.64 7.74
N MET A 144 3.75 -8.03 7.45
CA MET A 144 4.32 -8.06 6.09
C MET A 144 4.76 -9.47 5.69
N GLU A 145 5.39 -10.19 6.61
CA GLU A 145 5.80 -11.58 6.43
C GLU A 145 4.62 -12.51 6.10
N LEU A 146 3.54 -12.40 6.86
CA LEU A 146 2.31 -13.15 6.62
C LEU A 146 1.66 -12.77 5.28
N SER A 147 1.75 -11.50 4.88
CA SER A 147 1.21 -11.06 3.59
C SER A 147 2.02 -11.61 2.41
N LEU A 148 3.34 -11.76 2.57
CA LEU A 148 4.18 -12.44 1.57
C LEU A 148 3.83 -13.92 1.45
N ILE A 149 3.60 -14.59 2.59
CA ILE A 149 3.16 -15.99 2.62
C ILE A 149 1.80 -16.16 1.94
N ASP A 150 0.83 -15.29 2.25
CA ASP A 150 -0.49 -15.30 1.61
C ASP A 150 -0.38 -15.10 0.09
N LEU A 151 0.48 -14.18 -0.36
CA LEU A 151 0.76 -13.97 -1.78
C LEU A 151 1.30 -15.24 -2.45
N TYR A 152 2.24 -15.93 -1.82
CA TYR A 152 2.77 -17.20 -2.34
C TYR A 152 1.71 -18.30 -2.41
N ILE A 153 0.89 -18.44 -1.38
CA ILE A 153 -0.19 -19.44 -1.35
C ILE A 153 -1.18 -19.19 -2.48
N LYS A 154 -1.61 -17.94 -2.68
CA LYS A 154 -2.56 -17.55 -3.75
C LYS A 154 -2.03 -17.80 -5.16
N ASN A 155 -0.72 -17.95 -5.32
CA ASN A 155 -0.05 -18.16 -6.60
C ASN A 155 0.61 -19.55 -6.71
N ASP A 156 0.14 -20.51 -5.90
CA ASP A 156 0.61 -21.90 -5.87
C ASP A 156 2.13 -22.05 -5.65
N ARG A 157 2.77 -21.09 -4.98
CA ARG A 157 4.20 -21.08 -4.62
C ARG A 157 4.42 -21.67 -3.22
N TYR A 158 3.86 -22.84 -2.96
CA TYR A 158 3.83 -23.43 -1.60
C TYR A 158 5.21 -23.65 -0.99
N SER A 159 6.22 -24.05 -1.78
CA SER A 159 7.58 -24.24 -1.27
C SER A 159 8.20 -22.95 -0.72
N LEU A 160 7.89 -21.79 -1.32
CA LEU A 160 8.33 -20.49 -0.84
C LEU A 160 7.57 -20.10 0.44
N ALA A 161 6.27 -20.33 0.48
CA ALA A 161 5.43 -20.10 1.65
C ALA A 161 5.90 -20.92 2.87
N GLU A 162 6.14 -22.22 2.68
CA GLU A 162 6.62 -23.13 3.72
C GLU A 162 8.01 -22.73 4.22
N ASN A 163 8.93 -22.41 3.31
CA ASN A 163 10.27 -21.94 3.67
C ASN A 163 10.18 -20.70 4.56
N ARG A 164 9.36 -19.72 4.16
CA ARG A 164 9.23 -18.45 4.88
C ARG A 164 8.59 -18.63 6.25
N LEU A 165 7.53 -19.42 6.35
CA LEU A 165 6.92 -19.77 7.63
C LEU A 165 7.93 -20.46 8.56
N GLY A 166 8.76 -21.35 8.01
CA GLY A 166 9.83 -22.01 8.74
C GLY A 166 10.90 -21.05 9.29
N VAL A 167 11.22 -19.98 8.55
CA VAL A 167 12.14 -18.92 9.01
C VAL A 167 11.52 -18.16 10.18
N ILE A 168 10.28 -17.67 10.03
CA ILE A 168 9.57 -16.93 11.09
C ILE A 168 9.48 -17.76 12.37
N MET A 169 9.19 -19.06 12.25
CA MET A 169 9.09 -19.96 13.40
C MET A 169 10.41 -20.24 14.11
N LYS A 170 11.55 -20.14 13.40
CA LYS A 170 12.88 -20.24 14.02
C LYS A 170 13.23 -18.96 14.75
N GLU A 171 12.95 -17.81 14.14
CA GLU A 171 13.18 -16.49 14.74
C GLU A 171 12.35 -16.31 16.01
N ALA A 172 11.08 -16.72 16.02
CA ALA A 172 10.22 -16.64 17.20
C ALA A 172 10.64 -17.54 18.38
N LYS A 173 11.48 -18.56 18.13
CA LYS A 173 12.02 -19.47 19.16
C LYS A 173 13.37 -19.04 19.71
N SER A 174 14.01 -18.06 19.06
CA SER A 174 15.35 -17.56 19.40
C SER A 174 15.25 -16.39 20.36
#